data_AF-A0A1C7MFI1-F1
#
_entry.id   AF-A0A1C7MFI1-F1
#
_cell.length_a   1.000
_cell.length_b   1.000
_cell.length_c   1.000
_cell.angle_alpha   90.00
_cell.angle_beta   90.00
_cell.angle_gamma   90.00
#
_symmetry.space_group_name_H-M   'P 1'
#
loop_
_entity.id
_entity.type
_entity.pdbx_description
1 polymer ?
#
loop_
_entity_poly.entity_id
_entity_poly.type
_entity_poly.pdbx_seq_one_letter_code
_entity_poly.pdbx_strand_id
1 'polypeptide(L)'
;MKVLPVPVREDNYAYLLIDEASQSAAAVDPYDVPKVKAAAENAGVQIVAGITTHHHFDHSGGNQVFASTYPDVPIYGGSERVPALTNLVKDKEEFSIGAINVKCLATPCHTQDSICYYATDANSTHPGGTTVYNGHEYTKGNLAFAKSVDPENPALARLEGIVHKNKITTGLTTIADEKQWNPFMRLDSASIQKATGGGEMSAVMDELRDQKNNYRGEWPALSCKRYRRKGTLDVFGCI
;
A
#
# COMPACT_ATOMS: atom_id res chain seq x y z
N MET A 1 -18.71 -4.38 2.52
CA MET A 1 -17.62 -3.44 2.18
C MET A 1 -16.93 -3.93 0.93
N LYS A 2 -16.55 -3.02 0.04
CA LYS A 2 -15.80 -3.33 -1.17
C LYS A 2 -14.64 -2.34 -1.32
N VAL A 3 -13.49 -2.81 -1.80
CA VAL A 3 -12.36 -1.93 -2.14
C VAL A 3 -12.13 -1.99 -3.63
N LEU A 4 -12.10 -0.84 -4.29
CA LEU A 4 -11.83 -0.73 -5.72
C LEU A 4 -10.47 -0.03 -5.94
N PRO A 5 -9.45 -0.75 -6.43
CA PRO A 5 -8.19 -0.13 -6.86
C PRO A 5 -8.40 0.76 -8.09
N VAL A 6 -7.83 1.96 -8.05
CA VAL A 6 -7.79 2.91 -9.15
C VAL A 6 -6.31 3.15 -9.48
N PRO A 7 -5.76 2.51 -10.53
CA PRO A 7 -4.38 2.74 -10.93
C PRO A 7 -4.17 4.22 -11.27
N VAL A 8 -3.16 4.86 -10.73
CA VAL A 8 -2.81 6.26 -10.99
C VAL A 8 -1.32 6.37 -11.23
N ARG A 9 -0.88 7.43 -11.92
CA ARG A 9 0.53 7.59 -12.32
C ARG A 9 1.06 6.35 -13.08
N GLU A 10 2.33 6.01 -12.93
CA GLU A 10 2.97 4.88 -13.60
C GLU A 10 2.71 3.55 -12.85
N ASP A 11 2.77 3.57 -11.52
CA ASP A 11 2.67 2.37 -10.67
C ASP A 11 1.91 2.59 -9.36
N ASN A 12 1.36 3.77 -9.10
CA ASN A 12 0.64 4.05 -7.86
C ASN A 12 -0.80 3.51 -7.90
N TYR A 13 -1.37 3.24 -6.72
CA TYR A 13 -2.80 2.97 -6.56
C TYR A 13 -3.46 4.01 -5.65
N ALA A 14 -4.55 4.60 -6.15
CA ALA A 14 -5.58 5.15 -5.29
C ALA A 14 -6.64 4.07 -5.02
N TYR A 15 -7.49 4.26 -4.02
CA TYR A 15 -8.56 3.31 -3.70
C TYR A 15 -9.88 3.99 -3.41
N LEU A 16 -10.98 3.35 -3.79
CA LEU A 16 -12.29 3.62 -3.20
C LEU A 16 -12.59 2.54 -2.17
N LEU A 17 -12.67 2.92 -0.90
CA LEU A 17 -13.18 2.11 0.20
C LEU A 17 -14.68 2.34 0.32
N ILE A 18 -15.46 1.38 -0.17
CA ILE A 18 -16.89 1.52 -0.43
C ILE A 18 -17.70 0.79 0.64
N ASP A 19 -18.60 1.53 1.29
CA ASP A 19 -19.72 0.97 2.02
C ASP A 19 -20.88 0.72 1.06
N GLU A 20 -21.09 -0.53 0.70
CA GLU A 20 -22.12 -0.94 -0.26
C GLU A 20 -23.54 -0.73 0.28
N ALA A 21 -23.74 -0.66 1.60
CA ALA A 21 -25.06 -0.43 2.16
C ALA A 21 -25.53 1.02 1.95
N SER A 22 -24.63 1.98 2.15
CA SER A 22 -24.92 3.42 2.01
C SER A 22 -24.53 4.01 0.65
N GLN A 23 -23.88 3.23 -0.22
CA GLN A 23 -23.28 3.70 -1.47
C GLN A 23 -22.33 4.89 -1.26
N SER A 24 -21.69 4.96 -0.08
CA SER A 24 -20.70 5.96 0.26
C SER A 24 -19.29 5.37 0.16
N ALA A 25 -18.31 6.21 -0.18
CA ALA A 25 -16.93 5.79 -0.34
C ALA A 25 -15.94 6.77 0.26
N ALA A 26 -14.85 6.26 0.83
CA ALA A 26 -13.66 7.04 1.08
C ALA A 26 -12.66 6.86 -0.07
N ALA A 27 -12.05 7.96 -0.52
CA ALA A 27 -11.00 7.96 -1.51
C ALA A 27 -9.63 7.99 -0.84
N VAL A 28 -8.87 6.90 -0.95
CA VAL A 28 -7.52 6.77 -0.37
C VAL A 28 -6.47 7.18 -1.40
N ASP A 29 -5.55 8.05 -0.98
CA ASP A 29 -4.46 8.63 -1.78
C ASP A 29 -4.92 9.12 -3.17
N PRO A 30 -5.91 10.05 -3.25
CA PRO A 30 -6.58 10.40 -4.49
C PRO A 30 -5.76 11.35 -5.38
N TYR A 31 -4.56 10.94 -5.79
CA TYR A 31 -3.64 11.76 -6.59
C TYR A 31 -4.28 12.25 -7.90
N ASP A 32 -4.88 11.34 -8.67
CA ASP A 32 -5.57 11.65 -9.94
C ASP A 32 -7.08 11.81 -9.68
N VAL A 33 -7.46 12.98 -9.16
CA VAL A 33 -8.84 13.28 -8.74
C VAL A 33 -9.87 13.05 -9.86
N PRO A 34 -9.66 13.48 -11.12
CA PRO A 34 -10.59 13.16 -12.21
C PRO A 34 -10.80 11.65 -12.41
N LYS A 35 -9.73 10.86 -12.34
CA LYS A 35 -9.83 9.40 -12.50
C LYS A 35 -10.55 8.73 -11.33
N VAL A 36 -10.25 9.16 -10.10
CA VAL A 36 -10.92 8.69 -8.88
C VAL A 36 -12.41 9.05 -8.91
N LYS A 37 -12.74 10.28 -9.31
CA LYS A 37 -14.13 10.74 -9.50
C LYS A 37 -14.86 9.87 -10.52
N ALA A 38 -14.28 9.65 -11.70
CA ALA A 38 -14.89 8.80 -12.73
C ALA A 38 -15.09 7.36 -12.24
N ALA A 39 -14.15 6.82 -11.45
CA ALA A 39 -14.30 5.49 -10.85
C ALA A 39 -15.46 5.44 -9.83
N ALA A 40 -15.64 6.49 -9.02
CA ALA A 40 -16.76 6.59 -8.08
C ALA A 40 -18.10 6.71 -8.81
N GLU A 41 -18.17 7.56 -9.85
CA GLU A 41 -19.36 7.71 -10.69
C GLU A 41 -19.75 6.39 -11.38
N ASN A 42 -18.79 5.68 -11.97
CA ASN A 42 -19.02 4.38 -12.60
C ASN A 42 -19.45 3.29 -11.60
N ALA A 43 -19.00 3.39 -10.34
CA ALA A 43 -19.40 2.48 -9.28
C ALA A 43 -20.74 2.89 -8.63
N GLY A 44 -21.30 4.05 -8.97
CA GLY A 44 -22.56 4.56 -8.41
C GLY A 44 -22.46 5.01 -6.96
N VAL A 45 -21.27 5.44 -6.50
CA VAL A 45 -21.00 5.78 -5.10
C VAL A 45 -20.68 7.26 -4.90
N GLN A 46 -21.05 7.80 -3.74
CA GLN A 46 -20.71 9.15 -3.33
C GLN A 46 -19.41 9.16 -2.52
N ILE A 47 -18.46 10.02 -2.89
CA ILE A 47 -17.26 10.22 -2.08
C ILE A 47 -17.61 11.08 -0.85
N VAL A 48 -17.34 10.56 0.34
CA VAL A 48 -17.66 11.19 1.63
C VAL A 48 -16.45 11.39 2.55
N ALA A 49 -15.28 10.88 2.16
CA ALA A 49 -14.01 11.14 2.83
C ALA A 49 -12.83 11.06 1.84
N GLY A 50 -11.81 11.87 2.06
CA GLY A 50 -10.46 11.67 1.55
C GLY A 50 -9.57 11.09 2.64
N ILE A 51 -8.71 10.13 2.32
CA ILE A 51 -7.77 9.52 3.26
C ILE A 51 -6.38 9.60 2.64
N THR A 52 -5.40 10.11 3.38
CA THR A 52 -4.01 10.17 2.94
C THR A 52 -3.13 9.35 3.86
N THR A 53 -2.34 8.44 3.29
CA THR A 53 -1.41 7.56 4.04
C THR A 53 -0.21 8.33 4.57
N HIS A 54 0.37 9.20 3.75
CA HIS A 54 1.50 10.05 4.11
C HIS A 54 1.68 11.23 3.14
N HIS A 55 2.52 12.20 3.51
CA HIS A 55 2.65 13.46 2.77
C HIS A 55 3.34 13.38 1.40
N HIS A 56 3.94 12.25 0.97
CA HIS A 56 4.64 12.24 -0.32
C HIS A 56 3.72 12.62 -1.47
N PHE A 57 4.27 13.35 -2.43
CA PHE A 57 3.49 14.03 -3.46
C PHE A 57 2.68 13.06 -4.33
N ASP A 58 3.18 11.86 -4.57
CA ASP A 58 2.50 10.84 -5.36
C ASP A 58 1.29 10.20 -4.67
N HIS A 59 1.12 10.44 -3.36
CA HIS A 59 -0.06 10.07 -2.58
C HIS A 59 -0.95 11.27 -2.28
N SER A 60 -0.34 12.38 -1.87
CA SER A 60 -1.02 13.55 -1.30
C SER A 60 -1.20 14.72 -2.30
N GLY A 61 -0.53 14.66 -3.45
CA GLY A 61 -0.46 15.76 -4.42
C GLY A 61 -1.81 16.11 -5.06
N GLY A 62 -2.77 15.18 -5.04
CA GLY A 62 -4.14 15.42 -5.49
C GLY A 62 -5.02 16.15 -4.48
N ASN A 63 -4.61 16.27 -3.21
CA ASN A 63 -5.51 16.69 -2.13
C ASN A 63 -6.07 18.11 -2.28
N GLN A 64 -5.31 19.07 -2.81
CA GLN A 64 -5.84 20.42 -3.05
C GLN A 64 -6.94 20.43 -4.12
N VAL A 65 -6.75 19.64 -5.18
CA VAL A 65 -7.76 19.45 -6.23
C VAL A 65 -8.96 18.68 -5.67
N PHE A 66 -8.71 17.69 -4.80
CA PHE A 66 -9.75 16.91 -4.14
C PHE A 66 -10.62 17.82 -3.26
N ALA A 67 -10.02 18.63 -2.39
CA ALA A 67 -10.73 19.60 -1.55
C ALA A 67 -11.52 20.62 -2.39
N SER A 68 -10.99 21.06 -3.53
CA SER A 68 -11.73 21.96 -4.44
C SER A 68 -12.91 21.26 -5.12
N THR A 69 -12.79 19.96 -5.39
CA THR A 69 -13.83 19.14 -6.04
C THR A 69 -14.91 18.72 -5.05
N TYR A 70 -14.53 18.50 -3.78
CA TYR A 70 -15.38 18.04 -2.69
C TYR A 70 -15.21 18.95 -1.45
N PRO A 71 -15.71 20.20 -1.47
CA PRO A 71 -15.41 21.21 -0.45
C PRO A 71 -15.77 20.83 1.00
N ASP A 72 -16.83 20.03 1.17
CA ASP A 72 -17.34 19.64 2.49
C ASP A 72 -16.86 18.24 2.92
N VAL A 73 -16.02 17.59 2.11
CA VAL A 73 -15.54 16.24 2.38
C VAL A 73 -14.25 16.30 3.20
N PRO A 74 -14.20 15.68 4.39
CA PRO A 74 -13.01 15.69 5.23
C PRO A 74 -11.85 14.93 4.57
N ILE A 75 -10.62 15.41 4.80
CA ILE A 75 -9.37 14.76 4.43
C ILE A 75 -8.63 14.35 5.70
N TYR A 76 -8.51 13.03 5.89
CA TYR A 76 -7.81 12.40 7.02
C TYR A 76 -6.33 12.18 6.70
N GLY A 77 -5.44 12.39 7.67
CA GLY A 77 -4.00 12.19 7.50
C GLY A 77 -3.21 12.32 8.81
N GLY A 78 -1.98 11.80 8.82
CA GLY A 78 -1.14 11.71 10.02
C GLY A 78 -0.36 12.97 10.41
N SER A 79 -0.35 14.02 9.57
CA SER A 79 0.33 15.28 9.89
C SER A 79 -0.16 16.45 9.04
N GLU A 80 0.10 17.69 9.49
CA GLU A 80 -0.17 18.92 8.73
C GLU A 80 0.68 19.06 7.45
N ARG A 81 1.63 18.14 7.21
CA ARG A 81 2.35 18.08 5.92
C ARG A 81 1.46 17.54 4.80
N VAL A 82 0.36 16.87 5.13
CA VAL A 82 -0.66 16.46 4.17
C VAL A 82 -1.39 17.71 3.65
N PRO A 83 -1.34 18.01 2.33
CA PRO A 83 -2.01 19.17 1.78
C PRO A 83 -3.53 19.08 1.98
N ALA A 84 -4.15 20.22 2.28
CA ALA A 84 -5.60 20.35 2.50
C ALA A 84 -6.17 19.44 3.61
N LEU A 85 -5.33 19.00 4.56
CA LEU A 85 -5.77 18.23 5.72
C LEU A 85 -6.88 18.97 6.49
N THR A 86 -7.96 18.27 6.81
CA THR A 86 -9.02 18.78 7.70
C THR A 86 -9.11 17.98 9.00
N ASN A 87 -8.70 16.71 8.98
CA ASN A 87 -8.83 15.79 10.10
C ASN A 87 -7.49 15.10 10.37
N LEU A 88 -6.73 15.65 11.33
CA LEU A 88 -5.53 14.99 11.83
C LEU A 88 -5.93 13.72 12.61
N VAL A 89 -5.32 12.59 12.27
CA VAL A 89 -5.50 11.32 12.99
C VAL A 89 -4.21 10.88 13.68
N LYS A 90 -4.36 10.15 14.79
CA LYS A 90 -3.25 9.57 15.55
C LYS A 90 -3.37 8.05 15.65
N ASP A 91 -2.32 7.44 16.20
CA ASP A 91 -2.29 6.00 16.43
C ASP A 91 -3.51 5.54 17.24
N LYS A 92 -4.16 4.47 16.77
CA LYS A 92 -5.33 3.80 17.35
C LYS A 92 -6.62 4.63 17.37
N GLU A 93 -6.62 5.85 16.84
CA GLU A 93 -7.87 6.59 16.63
C GLU A 93 -8.72 5.89 15.57
N GLU A 94 -10.03 6.03 15.71
CA GLU A 94 -11.00 5.40 14.83
C GLU A 94 -11.97 6.45 14.28
N PHE A 95 -12.39 6.25 13.03
CA PHE A 95 -13.50 6.98 12.42
C PHE A 95 -14.34 6.01 11.60
N SER A 96 -15.43 6.50 10.99
CA SER A 96 -16.35 5.65 10.25
C SER A 96 -16.73 6.23 8.90
N ILE A 97 -16.90 5.35 7.93
CA ILE A 97 -17.39 5.63 6.57
C ILE A 97 -18.64 4.79 6.38
N GLY A 98 -19.81 5.39 6.59
CA GLY A 98 -21.06 4.62 6.69
C GLY A 98 -20.96 3.56 7.78
N ALA A 99 -21.15 2.29 7.42
CA ALA A 99 -21.01 1.15 8.33
C ALA A 99 -19.57 0.62 8.50
N ILE A 100 -18.58 1.19 7.79
CA ILE A 100 -17.17 0.76 7.87
C ILE A 100 -16.48 1.48 9.03
N ASN A 101 -15.89 0.72 9.95
CA ASN A 101 -14.98 1.24 10.97
C ASN A 101 -13.55 1.28 10.38
N VAL A 102 -12.86 2.41 10.56
CA VAL A 102 -11.47 2.61 10.12
C VAL A 102 -10.61 2.93 11.33
N LYS A 103 -9.68 2.02 11.66
CA LYS A 103 -8.67 2.21 12.69
C LYS A 103 -7.37 2.73 12.08
N CYS A 104 -6.87 3.83 12.60
CA CYS A 104 -5.60 4.43 12.23
C CYS A 104 -4.47 3.72 12.97
N LEU A 105 -3.44 3.27 12.26
CA LEU A 105 -2.27 2.61 12.82
C LEU A 105 -1.03 3.41 12.42
N ALA A 106 -0.36 4.03 13.37
CA ALA A 106 0.86 4.78 13.07
C ALA A 106 1.99 3.81 12.71
N THR A 107 2.61 4.02 11.55
CA THR A 107 3.68 3.17 11.01
C THR A 107 4.92 4.00 10.64
N PRO A 108 5.49 4.77 11.58
CA PRO A 108 6.60 5.68 11.31
C PRO A 108 7.84 4.88 10.86
N CYS A 109 8.25 5.08 9.61
CA CYS A 109 9.46 4.53 9.04
C CYS A 109 9.71 5.20 7.68
N HIS A 110 8.91 4.82 6.69
CA HIS A 110 8.96 5.38 5.34
C HIS A 110 8.88 6.91 5.36
N THR A 111 7.88 7.40 6.09
CA THR A 111 7.85 8.76 6.62
C THR A 111 7.45 8.70 8.09
N GLN A 112 7.73 9.77 8.84
CA GLN A 112 7.36 9.86 10.25
C GLN A 112 5.86 10.07 10.47
N ASP A 113 5.14 10.52 9.45
CA ASP A 113 3.69 10.76 9.45
C ASP A 113 2.88 9.65 8.77
N SER A 114 3.51 8.50 8.47
CA SER A 114 2.84 7.38 7.82
C SER A 114 1.77 6.77 8.72
N ILE A 115 0.55 6.64 8.18
CA ILE A 115 -0.59 5.96 8.80
C ILE A 115 -1.06 4.84 7.86
N CYS A 116 -1.19 3.63 8.40
CA CYS A 116 -1.96 2.55 7.79
C CYS A 116 -3.40 2.60 8.29
N TYR A 117 -4.37 2.37 7.41
CA TYR A 117 -5.79 2.38 7.76
C TYR A 117 -6.36 0.97 7.72
N TYR A 118 -6.74 0.46 8.89
CA TYR A 118 -7.33 -0.86 9.03
C TYR A 118 -8.86 -0.74 9.01
N ALA A 119 -9.46 -1.13 7.90
CA ALA A 119 -10.91 -1.03 7.67
C ALA A 119 -11.62 -2.35 7.95
N THR A 120 -12.75 -2.29 8.66
CA THR A 120 -13.61 -3.43 8.99
C THR A 120 -15.09 -3.07 8.92
N ASP A 121 -15.93 -4.04 8.63
CA ASP A 121 -17.40 -3.96 8.68
C ASP A 121 -18.00 -5.18 9.41
N ALA A 122 -19.33 -5.22 9.57
CA ALA A 122 -20.00 -6.32 10.27
C ALA A 122 -19.79 -7.71 9.63
N ASN A 123 -19.44 -7.76 8.34
CA ASN A 123 -19.19 -9.00 7.60
C ASN A 123 -17.69 -9.31 7.49
N SER A 124 -16.83 -8.49 8.09
CA SER A 124 -15.39 -8.68 8.08
C SER A 124 -15.03 -9.84 9.00
N THR A 125 -15.12 -11.04 8.45
CA THR A 125 -14.64 -12.25 9.10
C THR A 125 -13.14 -12.37 8.86
N HIS A 126 -12.36 -12.65 9.90
CA HIS A 126 -10.91 -12.86 9.80
C HIS A 126 -10.41 -14.30 9.46
N PRO A 127 -11.21 -15.30 9.01
CA PRO A 127 -10.63 -16.59 8.62
C PRO A 127 -9.92 -16.45 7.26
N GLY A 128 -8.59 -16.30 7.30
CA GLY A 128 -7.71 -16.12 6.13
C GLY A 128 -6.78 -14.91 6.20
N GLY A 129 -6.99 -14.02 7.18
CA GLY A 129 -6.18 -12.82 7.41
C GLY A 129 -6.75 -11.56 6.74
N THR A 130 -6.14 -10.42 7.05
CA THR A 130 -6.49 -9.10 6.50
C THR A 130 -5.95 -8.94 5.09
N THR A 131 -6.78 -8.60 4.11
CA THR A 131 -6.35 -8.28 2.73
C THR A 131 -5.46 -7.03 2.73
N VAL A 132 -4.39 -7.06 1.93
CA VAL A 132 -3.42 -5.96 1.85
C VAL A 132 -3.65 -5.13 0.60
N TYR A 133 -3.73 -3.80 0.78
CA TYR A 133 -3.84 -2.82 -0.29
C TYR A 133 -2.69 -1.81 -0.16
N ASN A 134 -1.65 -1.99 -0.97
CA ASN A 134 -0.39 -1.24 -0.85
C ASN A 134 -0.28 -0.10 -1.86
N GLY A 135 0.61 0.87 -1.64
CA GLY A 135 0.63 2.12 -2.43
C GLY A 135 1.04 1.97 -3.91
N HIS A 136 1.73 0.90 -4.29
CA HIS A 136 2.37 0.78 -5.61
C HIS A 136 2.39 -0.65 -6.16
N GLU A 137 2.49 -0.80 -7.49
CA GLU A 137 2.65 -2.08 -8.17
C GLU A 137 4.12 -2.55 -8.20
N TYR A 138 4.70 -2.83 -7.03
CA TYR A 138 6.08 -3.30 -6.87
C TYR A 138 6.22 -4.80 -6.68
N THR A 139 5.13 -5.56 -6.67
CA THR A 139 5.08 -6.97 -6.28
C THR A 139 6.03 -7.84 -7.11
N LYS A 140 6.13 -7.59 -8.42
CA LYS A 140 7.06 -8.30 -9.31
C LYS A 140 8.53 -8.09 -8.92
N GLY A 141 8.92 -6.85 -8.64
CA GLY A 141 10.28 -6.52 -8.20
C GLY A 141 10.57 -7.07 -6.80
N ASN A 142 9.58 -7.02 -5.90
CA ASN A 142 9.68 -7.56 -4.56
C ASN A 142 9.84 -9.09 -4.57
N LEU A 143 9.11 -9.80 -5.45
CA LEU A 143 9.27 -11.23 -5.66
C LEU A 143 10.67 -11.59 -6.18
N ALA A 144 11.22 -10.81 -7.14
CA ALA A 144 12.57 -11.03 -7.64
C ALA A 144 13.62 -10.92 -6.51
N PHE A 145 13.50 -9.88 -5.69
CA PHE A 145 14.37 -9.69 -4.52
C PHE A 145 14.18 -10.82 -3.49
N ALA A 146 12.94 -11.18 -3.16
CA ALA A 146 12.65 -12.26 -2.22
C ALA A 146 13.27 -13.59 -2.65
N LYS A 147 13.20 -13.94 -3.94
CA LYS A 147 13.87 -15.12 -4.49
C LYS A 147 15.41 -15.08 -4.36
N SER A 148 16.02 -13.90 -4.25
CA SER A 148 17.47 -13.78 -4.10
C SER A 148 17.96 -14.02 -2.66
N VAL A 149 17.10 -13.80 -1.66
CA VAL A 149 17.45 -13.93 -0.23
C VAL A 149 16.77 -15.12 0.47
N ASP A 150 15.67 -15.62 -0.09
CA ASP A 150 14.89 -16.77 0.40
C ASP A 150 14.51 -17.73 -0.75
N PRO A 151 15.50 -18.24 -1.54
CA PRO A 151 15.24 -18.95 -2.80
C PRO A 151 14.45 -20.26 -2.63
N GLU A 152 14.60 -20.94 -1.50
CA GLU A 152 13.99 -22.23 -1.23
C GLU A 152 12.59 -22.12 -0.59
N ASN A 153 12.06 -20.90 -0.45
CA ASN A 153 10.76 -20.68 0.18
C ASN A 153 9.60 -21.12 -0.73
N PRO A 154 8.86 -22.20 -0.38
CA PRO A 154 7.80 -22.72 -1.23
C PRO A 154 6.62 -21.74 -1.39
N ALA A 155 6.43 -20.81 -0.45
CA ALA A 155 5.35 -19.83 -0.51
C ALA A 155 5.51 -18.84 -1.69
N LEU A 156 6.75 -18.62 -2.17
CA LEU A 156 7.01 -17.74 -3.32
C LEU A 156 6.38 -18.25 -4.61
N ALA A 157 6.10 -19.55 -4.75
CA ALA A 157 5.43 -20.11 -5.92
C ALA A 157 4.00 -19.56 -6.09
N ARG A 158 3.28 -19.33 -4.98
CA ARG A 158 1.96 -18.71 -5.02
C ARG A 158 2.05 -17.25 -5.44
N LEU A 159 2.99 -16.48 -4.86
CA LEU A 159 3.21 -15.09 -5.23
C LEU A 159 3.60 -14.93 -6.71
N GLU A 160 4.44 -15.82 -7.22
CA GLU A 160 4.77 -15.89 -8.65
C GLU A 160 3.56 -16.17 -9.53
N GLY A 161 2.67 -17.07 -9.10
CA GLY A 161 1.40 -17.32 -9.77
C GLY A 161 0.51 -16.06 -9.84
N ILE A 162 0.48 -15.26 -8.77
CA ILE A 162 -0.27 -13.99 -8.73
C ILE A 162 0.33 -12.99 -9.72
N VAL A 163 1.64 -12.78 -9.68
CA VAL A 163 2.37 -11.84 -10.56
C VAL A 163 2.22 -12.20 -12.04
N HIS A 164 2.19 -13.49 -12.40
CA HIS A 164 2.04 -13.91 -13.79
C HIS A 164 0.61 -13.77 -14.32
N LYS A 165 -0.41 -13.96 -13.46
CA LYS A 165 -1.81 -13.98 -13.88
C LYS A 165 -2.46 -12.60 -13.88
N ASN A 166 -1.90 -11.64 -13.15
CA ASN A 166 -2.54 -10.37 -12.88
C ASN A 166 -1.63 -9.19 -13.25
N LYS A 167 -2.23 -8.16 -13.86
CA LYS A 167 -1.56 -6.87 -14.06
C LYS A 167 -1.60 -5.98 -12.81
N ILE A 168 -2.63 -6.16 -11.98
CA ILE A 168 -2.86 -5.46 -10.72
C ILE A 168 -2.84 -6.52 -9.63
N THR A 169 -1.90 -6.45 -8.70
CA THR A 169 -1.76 -7.46 -7.65
C THR A 169 -2.25 -7.00 -6.28
N THR A 170 -2.41 -5.69 -6.08
CA THR A 170 -2.97 -5.15 -4.83
C THR A 170 -4.35 -5.74 -4.55
N GLY A 171 -4.66 -6.05 -3.29
CA GLY A 171 -5.91 -6.69 -2.89
C GLY A 171 -6.00 -8.19 -3.19
N LEU A 172 -4.94 -8.83 -3.71
CA LEU A 172 -4.91 -10.27 -3.98
C LEU A 172 -4.14 -11.09 -2.92
N THR A 173 -3.52 -10.43 -1.95
CA THR A 173 -2.78 -11.05 -0.85
C THR A 173 -3.32 -10.61 0.50
N THR A 174 -2.97 -11.35 1.54
CA THR A 174 -3.31 -11.03 2.93
C THR A 174 -2.07 -10.84 3.79
N ILE A 175 -2.24 -10.33 5.02
CA ILE A 175 -1.16 -10.27 6.01
C ILE A 175 -0.65 -11.67 6.36
N ALA A 176 -1.51 -12.69 6.33
CA ALA A 176 -1.09 -14.08 6.59
C ALA A 176 -0.16 -14.58 5.47
N ASP A 177 -0.51 -14.26 4.24
CA ASP A 177 0.24 -14.45 3.01
C ASP A 177 1.62 -13.74 3.07
N GLU A 178 1.67 -12.45 3.39
CA GLU A 178 2.93 -11.69 3.50
C GLU A 178 3.90 -12.28 4.53
N LYS A 179 3.41 -12.79 5.67
CA LYS A 179 4.24 -13.49 6.66
C LYS A 179 4.89 -14.78 6.11
N GLN A 180 4.35 -15.36 5.03
CA GLN A 180 4.91 -16.56 4.41
C GLN A 180 6.05 -16.27 3.43
N TRP A 181 6.07 -15.13 2.74
CA TRP A 181 7.05 -14.88 1.68
C TRP A 181 7.78 -13.54 1.76
N ASN A 182 7.30 -12.56 2.51
CA ASN A 182 7.90 -11.23 2.54
C ASN A 182 9.17 -11.28 3.39
N PRO A 183 10.36 -11.02 2.82
CA PRO A 183 11.62 -11.07 3.56
C PRO A 183 11.60 -10.20 4.83
N PHE A 184 10.95 -9.03 4.77
CA PHE A 184 10.87 -8.08 5.88
C PHE A 184 9.91 -8.51 7.00
N MET A 185 9.05 -9.50 6.76
CA MET A 185 8.19 -10.14 7.79
C MET A 185 8.75 -11.48 8.27
N ARG A 186 9.94 -11.87 7.82
CA ARG A 186 10.56 -13.18 8.05
C ARG A 186 12.00 -13.06 8.57
N LEU A 187 12.27 -12.00 9.32
CA LEU A 187 13.62 -11.66 9.80
C LEU A 187 14.25 -12.79 10.65
N ASP A 188 13.45 -13.59 11.35
CA ASP A 188 13.91 -14.71 12.16
C ASP A 188 14.11 -16.02 11.37
N SER A 189 13.73 -16.04 10.10
CA SER A 189 13.85 -17.26 9.29
C SER A 189 15.32 -17.57 9.00
N ALA A 190 15.66 -18.87 8.97
CA ALA A 190 17.03 -19.31 8.73
C ALA A 190 17.62 -18.79 7.41
N SER A 191 16.80 -18.66 6.35
CA SER A 191 17.29 -18.12 5.07
C SER A 191 17.63 -16.64 5.17
N ILE A 192 16.76 -15.83 5.78
CA ILE A 192 17.01 -14.39 5.94
C ILE A 192 18.20 -14.15 6.87
N GLN A 193 18.25 -14.82 8.02
CA GLN A 193 19.40 -14.76 8.94
C GLN A 193 20.71 -15.13 8.22
N LYS A 194 20.71 -16.17 7.37
CA LYS A 194 21.89 -16.53 6.59
C LYS A 194 22.24 -15.48 5.54
N ALA A 195 21.26 -14.90 4.85
CA ALA A 195 21.45 -13.92 3.79
C ALA A 195 21.98 -12.57 4.31
N THR A 196 21.68 -12.21 5.55
CA THR A 196 22.10 -10.95 6.18
C THR A 196 23.30 -11.09 7.13
N GLY A 197 23.80 -12.31 7.35
CA GLY A 197 24.83 -12.58 8.36
C GLY A 197 24.29 -12.68 9.80
N GLY A 198 22.98 -12.50 9.97
CA GLY A 198 22.23 -12.74 11.19
C GLY A 198 22.43 -11.69 12.28
N GLY A 199 21.81 -11.94 13.44
CA GLY A 199 21.90 -11.08 14.61
C GLY A 199 20.53 -10.58 15.07
N GLU A 200 20.55 -9.47 15.83
CA GLU A 200 19.33 -8.85 16.34
C GLU A 200 18.44 -8.34 15.20
N MET A 201 17.12 -8.35 15.42
CA MET A 201 16.11 -8.07 14.40
C MET A 201 16.32 -6.75 13.66
N SER A 202 16.76 -5.69 14.34
CA SER A 202 17.01 -4.39 13.70
C SER A 202 18.19 -4.42 12.73
N ALA A 203 19.28 -5.09 13.09
CA ALA A 203 20.45 -5.21 12.21
C ALA A 203 20.14 -6.05 10.97
N VAL A 204 19.35 -7.12 11.14
CA VAL A 204 18.85 -7.93 10.02
C VAL A 204 17.94 -7.12 9.11
N MET A 205 17.06 -6.28 9.67
CA MET A 205 16.19 -5.38 8.90
C MET A 205 17.01 -4.37 8.07
N ASP A 206 18.00 -3.72 8.70
CA ASP A 206 18.85 -2.71 8.05
C ASP A 206 19.64 -3.32 6.88
N GLU A 207 20.32 -4.44 7.13
CA GLU A 207 21.09 -5.14 6.10
C GLU A 207 20.19 -5.59 4.94
N LEU A 208 19.04 -6.20 5.24
CA LEU A 208 18.10 -6.64 4.21
C LEU A 208 17.56 -5.46 3.39
N ARG A 209 17.33 -4.31 4.04
CA ARG A 209 16.92 -3.08 3.36
C ARG A 209 18.01 -2.55 2.44
N ASP A 210 19.27 -2.56 2.89
CA ASP A 210 20.41 -2.16 2.09
C ASP A 210 20.66 -3.09 0.90
N GLN A 211 20.52 -4.40 1.09
CA GLN A 211 20.54 -5.36 -0.01
C GLN A 211 19.46 -5.04 -1.04
N LYS A 212 18.23 -4.73 -0.61
CA LYS A 212 17.13 -4.37 -1.53
C LYS A 212 17.40 -3.06 -2.26
N ASN A 213 17.92 -2.04 -1.58
CA ASN A 213 18.27 -0.75 -2.17
C ASN A 213 19.33 -0.91 -3.29
N ASN A 214 20.25 -1.85 -3.10
CA ASN A 214 21.34 -2.14 -4.03
C ASN A 214 21.01 -3.26 -5.03
N TYR A 215 19.86 -3.92 -4.89
CA TYR A 215 19.46 -5.01 -5.79
C TYR A 215 19.26 -4.49 -7.21
N ARG A 216 19.83 -5.20 -8.18
CA ARG A 216 19.75 -4.89 -9.63
C ARG A 216 19.25 -6.08 -10.45
N GLY A 217 18.79 -7.14 -9.80
CA GLY A 217 18.39 -8.38 -10.48
C GLY A 217 17.20 -8.14 -11.41
N GLU A 218 17.32 -8.67 -12.63
CA GLU A 218 16.26 -8.63 -13.63
C GLU A 218 15.34 -9.84 -13.45
N TRP A 219 14.03 -9.61 -13.47
CA TRP A 219 13.09 -10.66 -13.84
C TRP A 219 13.31 -11.01 -15.32
N PRO A 220 13.33 -12.28 -15.76
CA PRO A 220 13.48 -12.60 -17.18
C PRO A 220 12.44 -11.83 -18.00
N ALA A 221 12.95 -10.96 -18.88
CA ALA A 221 12.18 -9.94 -19.54
C ALA A 221 11.11 -10.53 -20.47
N LEU A 222 9.84 -10.28 -20.17
CA LEU A 222 8.93 -9.81 -21.22
C LEU A 222 9.14 -8.28 -21.26
N SER A 223 9.72 -7.84 -22.36
CA SER A 223 10.19 -6.49 -22.67
C SER A 223 9.49 -5.35 -21.91
N CYS A 224 10.17 -4.77 -20.91
CA CYS A 224 9.92 -3.39 -20.53
C CYS A 224 11.27 -2.67 -20.55
N LYS A 225 11.39 -1.68 -21.43
CA LYS A 225 12.64 -0.95 -21.67
C LYS A 225 13.09 -0.27 -20.39
N ARG A 226 14.35 -0.53 -20.00
CA ARG A 226 15.08 0.18 -18.94
C ARG A 226 14.90 1.70 -19.09
N TYR A 227 14.44 2.39 -18.04
CA TYR A 227 14.58 3.83 -17.95
C TYR A 227 15.37 4.20 -16.70
N ARG A 228 16.55 4.77 -16.91
CA ARG A 228 17.38 5.40 -15.89
C ARG A 228 16.68 6.68 -15.42
N ARG A 229 16.45 6.85 -14.12
CA ARG A 229 16.43 8.18 -13.50
C ARG A 229 17.75 8.42 -12.77
N LYS A 230 18.46 9.48 -13.18
CA LYS A 230 19.57 10.05 -12.41
C LYS A 230 18.95 10.83 -11.24
N GLY A 231 19.37 10.53 -10.02
CA GLY A 231 19.22 11.43 -8.87
C GLY A 231 17.79 11.63 -8.40
N THR A 232 17.25 10.67 -7.67
CA THR A 232 16.19 10.84 -6.66
C THR A 232 16.19 9.56 -5.83
N LEU A 233 16.12 9.68 -4.50
CA LEU A 233 16.03 8.51 -3.63
C LEU A 233 14.81 7.68 -4.03
N ASP A 234 15.04 6.40 -4.20
CA ASP A 234 14.02 5.40 -4.47
C ASP A 234 13.13 5.22 -3.23
N VAL A 235 11.95 5.86 -3.27
CA VAL A 235 10.86 5.78 -2.30
C VAL A 235 10.09 4.49 -2.59
N PHE A 236 10.33 3.45 -1.80
CA PHE A 236 9.61 2.17 -1.89
C PHE A 236 8.83 1.93 -0.60
N GLY A 237 7.50 1.94 -0.75
CA GLY A 237 6.48 2.04 0.29
C GLY A 237 6.37 0.92 1.32
N CYS A 238 5.59 1.23 2.35
CA CYS A 238 5.14 0.33 3.41
C CYS A 238 4.50 -0.94 2.86
N ILE A 239 4.68 -2.01 3.64
CA ILE A 239 4.10 -3.34 3.45
C ILE A 239 2.57 -3.25 3.44
#